data_AF-A0A4R6M2R2-F1
#
_entry.id   AF-A0A4R6M2R2-F1
#
_cell.length_a   1.000
_cell.length_b   1.000
_cell.length_c   1.000
_cell.angle_alpha   90.00
_cell.angle_beta   90.00
_cell.angle_gamma   90.00
#
_symmetry.space_group_name_H-M   'P 1'
#
loop_
_entity.id
_entity.type
_entity.pdbx_description
1 polymer ?
#
loop_
_entity_poly.entity_id
_entity_poly.type
_entity_poly.pdbx_seq_one_letter_code
_entity_poly.pdbx_strand_id
1 'polypeptide(L)'
;MFKIKYNFEFFCFPIWIKETNNNMDPIFRNISIDDLPVSNDLKAQIKNLDASYQSTYNDEYPPEPLKMSLEDENVFCKEVINSALKLKESLPDNYQLLFDSSYWQNRINENIEMSNINEIENKEKNIFFNETKIKYEIISRGEMIVKYNDKSVQITGELIFDPPTFYADLVALKTWNAPNYDEITEEEKAFIINYLTSNSINEIKTKIIFD
;
A
#
# COMPACT_ATOMS: atom_id res chain seq x y z
N MET A 1 -24.03 36.19 -12.41
CA MET A 1 -23.31 35.35 -11.44
C MET A 1 -22.43 34.38 -12.21
N PHE A 2 -21.12 34.44 -12.03
CA PHE A 2 -20.14 33.55 -12.66
C PHE A 2 -20.17 32.20 -11.95
N LYS A 3 -20.33 31.10 -12.69
CA LYS A 3 -20.26 29.75 -12.10
C LYS A 3 -18.85 29.20 -12.32
N ILE A 4 -18.19 28.81 -11.24
CA ILE A 4 -16.85 28.23 -11.28
C ILE A 4 -16.93 26.77 -10.84
N LYS A 5 -16.36 25.84 -11.60
CA LYS A 5 -16.12 24.47 -11.17
C LYS A 5 -14.69 24.34 -10.66
N TYR A 6 -14.51 23.68 -9.52
CA TYR A 6 -13.20 23.30 -8.97
C TYR A 6 -13.01 21.80 -9.15
N ASN A 7 -12.14 21.42 -10.10
CA ASN A 7 -11.92 20.04 -10.51
C ASN A 7 -10.53 19.85 -11.10
N PHE A 8 -9.86 18.76 -10.73
CA PHE A 8 -8.52 18.43 -11.20
C PHE A 8 -8.58 17.55 -12.45
N GLU A 9 -7.84 17.94 -13.49
CA GLU A 9 -7.73 17.23 -14.76
C GLU A 9 -6.29 17.36 -15.26
N PHE A 10 -5.75 16.33 -15.91
CA PHE A 10 -4.38 16.41 -16.42
C PHE A 10 -4.25 17.50 -17.48
N PHE A 11 -3.12 18.20 -17.44
CA PHE A 11 -2.78 19.30 -18.36
C PHE A 11 -3.71 20.52 -18.29
N CYS A 12 -4.52 20.63 -17.25
CA CYS A 12 -5.47 21.72 -17.04
C CYS A 12 -5.28 22.33 -15.65
N PHE A 13 -5.55 23.63 -15.51
CA PHE A 13 -5.70 24.22 -14.17
C PHE A 13 -6.93 23.65 -13.47
N PRO A 14 -7.00 23.67 -12.13
CA PRO A 14 -8.12 23.06 -11.43
C PRO A 14 -9.40 23.93 -11.45
N ILE A 15 -9.35 25.12 -12.07
CA ILE A 15 -10.43 26.10 -12.06
C ILE A 15 -11.04 26.22 -13.45
N TRP A 16 -12.37 26.16 -13.51
CA TRP A 16 -13.12 26.27 -14.75
C TRP A 16 -14.26 27.25 -14.60
N ILE A 17 -14.44 28.18 -15.55
CA ILE A 17 -15.53 29.16 -15.52
C ILE A 17 -16.56 28.84 -16.60
N LYS A 18 -17.85 28.82 -16.22
CA LYS A 18 -18.94 28.61 -17.16
C LYS A 18 -19.07 29.80 -18.11
N GLU A 19 -19.08 29.53 -19.41
CA GLU A 19 -19.35 30.55 -20.43
C GLU A 19 -20.82 30.98 -20.38
N THR A 20 -21.05 32.30 -20.46
CA THR A 20 -22.38 32.89 -20.25
C THR A 20 -23.22 32.99 -21.52
N ASN A 21 -22.66 32.73 -22.71
CA ASN A 21 -23.24 33.19 -23.98
C ASN A 21 -23.74 32.08 -24.93
N ASN A 22 -23.86 30.84 -24.47
CA ASN A 22 -24.21 29.74 -25.37
C ASN A 22 -25.63 29.27 -25.04
N ASN A 23 -26.57 29.47 -25.97
CA ASN A 23 -27.90 28.82 -25.99
C ASN A 23 -27.79 27.29 -26.23
N MET A 24 -26.67 26.69 -25.82
CA MET A 24 -26.27 25.31 -25.97
C MET A 24 -25.79 24.79 -24.60
N ASP A 25 -25.41 23.52 -24.53
CA ASP A 25 -24.90 22.89 -23.31
C ASP A 25 -23.82 23.73 -22.61
N PRO A 26 -23.76 23.67 -21.26
CA PRO A 26 -22.85 24.51 -20.48
C PRO A 26 -21.38 24.21 -20.82
N ILE A 27 -20.74 25.12 -21.56
CA ILE A 27 -19.30 25.07 -21.82
C ILE A 27 -18.55 25.69 -20.63
N PHE A 28 -17.53 24.99 -20.16
CA PHE A 28 -16.62 25.45 -19.12
C PHE A 28 -15.24 25.72 -19.72
N ARG A 29 -14.70 26.92 -19.48
CA ARG A 29 -13.37 27.33 -19.93
C ARG A 29 -12.37 27.19 -18.78
N ASN A 30 -11.24 26.54 -19.03
CA ASN A 30 -10.14 26.44 -18.06
C ASN A 30 -9.53 27.82 -17.80
N ILE A 31 -9.29 28.17 -16.54
CA ILE A 31 -8.68 29.44 -16.14
C ILE A 31 -7.63 29.21 -15.05
N SER A 32 -6.66 30.13 -14.95
CA SER A 32 -5.70 30.09 -13.86
C SER A 32 -6.38 30.52 -12.56
N ILE A 33 -5.96 29.94 -11.43
CA ILE A 33 -6.35 30.43 -10.09
C ILE A 33 -5.85 31.87 -9.85
N ASP A 34 -4.83 32.32 -10.60
CA ASP A 34 -4.35 33.71 -10.52
C ASP A 34 -5.38 34.72 -11.02
N ASP A 35 -6.28 34.30 -11.91
CA ASP A 35 -7.34 35.13 -12.48
C ASP A 35 -8.49 35.36 -11.49
N LEU A 36 -8.52 34.62 -10.37
CA LEU A 36 -9.55 34.78 -9.35
C LEU A 36 -9.15 35.83 -8.29
N PRO A 37 -10.12 36.63 -7.80
CA PRO A 37 -9.91 37.67 -6.81
C PRO A 37 -9.86 37.09 -5.38
N VAL A 38 -8.94 36.17 -5.13
CA VAL A 38 -8.71 35.54 -3.81
C VAL A 38 -7.28 35.76 -3.32
N SER A 39 -7.00 35.43 -2.06
CA SER A 39 -5.69 35.64 -1.45
C SER A 39 -4.57 34.85 -2.13
N ASN A 40 -3.35 35.39 -2.10
CA ASN A 40 -2.17 34.71 -2.64
C ASN A 40 -1.88 33.37 -1.95
N ASP A 41 -2.17 33.26 -0.65
CA ASP A 41 -2.00 32.03 0.10
C ASP A 41 -2.92 30.92 -0.43
N LEU A 42 -4.18 31.25 -0.72
CA LEU A 42 -5.12 30.28 -1.31
C LEU A 42 -4.71 29.91 -2.74
N LYS A 43 -4.23 30.89 -3.53
CA LYS A 43 -3.67 30.63 -4.87
C LYS A 43 -2.51 29.65 -4.81
N ALA A 44 -1.59 29.84 -3.86
CA ALA A 44 -0.44 28.95 -3.66
C ALA A 44 -0.88 27.56 -3.21
N GLN A 45 -1.84 27.45 -2.28
CA GLN A 45 -2.38 26.16 -1.84
C GLN A 45 -2.96 25.37 -3.02
N ILE A 46 -3.80 25.99 -3.85
CA ILE A 46 -4.44 25.34 -5.00
C ILE A 46 -3.39 24.96 -6.07
N LYS A 47 -2.37 25.79 -6.31
CA LYS A 47 -1.26 25.46 -7.22
C LYS A 47 -0.44 24.27 -6.74
N ASN A 48 -0.19 24.17 -5.44
CA ASN A 48 0.53 23.02 -4.88
C ASN A 48 -0.28 21.73 -5.01
N LEU A 49 -1.61 21.80 -4.80
CA LEU A 49 -2.49 20.66 -5.06
C LEU A 49 -2.49 20.28 -6.53
N ASP A 50 -2.57 21.25 -7.44
CA ASP A 50 -2.51 20.98 -8.88
C ASP A 50 -1.20 20.30 -9.25
N ALA A 51 -0.06 20.84 -8.81
CA ALA A 51 1.25 20.22 -9.03
C ALA A 51 1.32 18.77 -8.49
N SER A 52 0.78 18.53 -7.29
CA SER A 52 0.70 17.17 -6.73
C SER A 52 -0.16 16.24 -7.60
N TYR A 53 -1.31 16.72 -8.09
CA TYR A 53 -2.15 15.93 -8.99
C TYR A 53 -1.46 15.64 -10.33
N GLN A 54 -0.91 16.66 -10.99
CA GLN A 54 -0.20 16.50 -12.27
C GLN A 54 1.00 15.56 -12.15
N SER A 55 1.68 15.50 -10.99
CA SER A 55 2.80 14.58 -10.74
C SER A 55 2.41 13.10 -10.77
N THR A 56 1.11 12.79 -10.65
CA THR A 56 0.60 11.42 -10.82
C THR A 56 0.36 11.04 -12.27
N TYR A 57 0.53 11.96 -13.21
CA TYR A 57 0.44 11.62 -14.62
C TYR A 57 1.57 10.68 -15.01
N ASN A 58 1.23 9.56 -15.62
CA ASN A 58 2.19 8.66 -16.24
C ASN A 58 1.89 8.55 -17.74
N ASP A 59 2.91 8.85 -18.53
CA ASP A 59 2.88 8.93 -20.00
C ASP A 59 3.23 7.60 -20.68
N GLU A 60 3.58 6.56 -19.90
CA GLU A 60 3.72 5.20 -20.41
C GLU A 60 2.39 4.72 -20.99
N TYR A 61 2.43 4.07 -22.16
CA TYR A 61 1.22 3.67 -22.88
C TYR A 61 0.71 2.28 -22.42
N PRO A 62 -0.57 2.13 -22.01
CA PRO A 62 -1.61 3.16 -21.98
C PRO A 62 -1.43 4.13 -20.79
N PRO A 63 -1.67 5.44 -20.98
CA PRO A 63 -1.49 6.42 -19.91
C PRO A 63 -2.47 6.13 -18.77
N GLU A 64 -1.92 5.68 -17.65
CA GLU A 64 -2.65 5.40 -16.41
C GLU A 64 -2.03 6.20 -15.27
N PRO A 65 -2.82 6.88 -14.41
CA PRO A 65 -2.28 7.62 -13.28
C PRO A 65 -1.44 6.72 -12.36
N LEU A 66 -0.30 7.23 -11.91
CA LEU A 66 0.44 6.63 -10.80
C LEU A 66 -0.45 6.60 -9.56
N LYS A 67 -0.48 5.45 -8.91
CA LYS A 67 -1.26 5.28 -7.68
C LYS A 67 -0.53 5.97 -6.52
N MET A 68 -1.18 6.96 -5.91
CA MET A 68 -0.74 7.53 -4.63
C MET A 68 -0.81 6.47 -3.52
N SER A 69 0.00 6.63 -2.48
CA SER A 69 -0.22 5.86 -1.25
C SER A 69 -1.58 6.22 -0.64
N LEU A 70 -2.19 5.32 0.14
CA LEU A 70 -3.47 5.61 0.81
C LEU A 70 -3.37 6.83 1.74
N GLU A 71 -2.20 7.06 2.34
CA GLU A 71 -1.95 8.21 3.20
C GLU A 71 -1.90 9.51 2.39
N ASP A 72 -1.09 9.54 1.32
CA ASP A 72 -0.96 10.72 0.45
C ASP A 72 -2.28 11.08 -0.22
N GLU A 73 -3.02 10.08 -0.71
CA GLU A 73 -4.33 10.22 -1.32
C GLU A 73 -5.34 10.84 -0.33
N ASN A 74 -5.32 10.41 0.93
CA ASN A 74 -6.18 10.96 1.98
C ASN A 74 -5.81 12.40 2.34
N VAL A 75 -4.52 12.72 2.43
CA VAL A 75 -4.04 14.09 2.65
C VAL A 75 -4.47 14.98 1.48
N PHE A 76 -4.28 14.52 0.25
CA PHE A 76 -4.68 15.23 -0.96
C PHE A 76 -6.18 15.53 -0.96
N CYS A 77 -7.04 14.53 -0.76
CA CYS A 77 -8.50 14.72 -0.75
C CYS A 77 -8.97 15.69 0.34
N LYS A 78 -8.41 15.62 1.55
CA LYS A 78 -8.73 16.56 2.64
C LYS A 78 -8.34 17.99 2.28
N GLU A 79 -7.17 18.19 1.69
CA GLU A 79 -6.71 19.51 1.26
C GLU A 79 -7.53 20.07 0.09
N VAL A 80 -8.02 19.22 -0.81
CA VAL A 80 -8.98 19.62 -1.85
C VAL A 80 -10.29 20.13 -1.24
N ILE A 81 -10.86 19.40 -0.27
CA ILE A 81 -12.08 19.83 0.43
C ILE A 81 -11.84 21.14 1.19
N ASN A 82 -10.74 21.23 1.94
CA ASN A 82 -10.39 22.42 2.72
C ASN A 82 -10.18 23.65 1.82
N SER A 83 -9.46 23.51 0.71
CA SER A 83 -9.25 24.59 -0.25
C SER A 83 -10.55 25.00 -0.96
N ALA A 84 -11.46 24.07 -1.23
CA ALA A 84 -12.78 24.37 -1.79
C ALA A 84 -13.63 25.22 -0.83
N LEU A 85 -13.62 24.91 0.47
CA LEU A 85 -14.31 25.70 1.50
C LEU A 85 -13.75 27.13 1.57
N LYS A 86 -12.41 27.28 1.66
CA LYS A 86 -11.75 28.59 1.64
C LYS A 86 -12.06 29.36 0.35
N LEU A 87 -12.09 28.69 -0.79
CA LEU A 87 -12.42 29.30 -2.08
C LEU A 87 -13.85 29.81 -2.10
N LYS A 88 -14.81 29.03 -1.58
CA LYS A 88 -16.20 29.45 -1.45
C LYS A 88 -16.37 30.69 -0.57
N GLU A 89 -15.64 30.76 0.54
CA GLU A 89 -15.70 31.88 1.49
C GLU A 89 -14.98 33.14 0.99
N SER A 90 -13.92 32.97 0.19
CA SER A 90 -13.08 34.07 -0.30
C SER A 90 -13.58 34.68 -1.61
N LEU A 91 -14.40 33.96 -2.38
CA LEU A 91 -14.93 34.45 -3.64
C LEU A 91 -15.97 35.56 -3.41
N PRO A 92 -15.95 36.65 -4.20
CA PRO A 92 -16.98 37.68 -4.11
C PRO A 92 -18.38 37.15 -4.50
N ASP A 93 -19.44 37.81 -4.02
CA ASP A 93 -20.85 37.40 -4.20
C ASP A 93 -21.31 37.20 -5.65
N ASN A 94 -20.60 37.78 -6.62
CA ASN A 94 -20.89 37.59 -8.03
C ASN A 94 -20.41 36.23 -8.57
N TYR A 95 -19.75 35.39 -7.76
CA TYR A 95 -19.31 34.04 -8.09
C TYR A 95 -20.13 32.96 -7.35
N GLN A 96 -20.30 31.82 -8.00
CA GLN A 96 -20.88 30.61 -7.42
C GLN A 96 -19.90 29.45 -7.65
N LEU A 97 -19.42 28.85 -6.56
CA LEU A 97 -18.61 27.64 -6.63
C LEU A 97 -19.49 26.39 -6.83
N LEU A 98 -19.13 25.60 -7.83
CA LEU A 98 -19.65 24.27 -8.13
C LEU A 98 -18.58 23.25 -7.72
N PHE A 99 -18.78 22.61 -6.58
CA PHE A 99 -17.83 21.65 -6.01
C PHE A 99 -18.58 20.42 -5.51
N ASP A 100 -18.16 19.25 -5.96
CA ASP A 100 -18.74 17.97 -5.56
C ASP A 100 -18.03 17.45 -4.31
N SER A 101 -18.38 17.98 -3.15
CA SER A 101 -17.79 17.56 -1.87
C SER A 101 -18.05 16.09 -1.56
N SER A 102 -19.17 15.53 -2.03
CA SER A 102 -19.51 14.11 -1.84
C SER A 102 -18.54 13.20 -2.56
N TYR A 103 -18.18 13.50 -3.81
CA TYR A 103 -17.18 12.74 -4.56
C TYR A 103 -15.85 12.64 -3.79
N TRP A 104 -15.34 13.77 -3.30
CA TRP A 104 -14.08 13.80 -2.55
C TRP A 104 -14.17 13.11 -1.19
N GLN A 105 -15.31 13.24 -0.50
CA GLN A 105 -15.52 12.56 0.77
C GLN A 105 -15.62 11.04 0.59
N ASN A 106 -16.25 10.57 -0.48
CA ASN A 106 -16.37 9.14 -0.78
C ASN A 106 -14.99 8.52 -1.02
N ARG A 107 -14.08 9.19 -1.74
CA ARG A 107 -12.68 8.74 -1.91
C ARG A 107 -11.97 8.54 -0.57
N ILE A 108 -12.15 9.47 0.38
CA ILE A 108 -11.58 9.34 1.74
C ILE A 108 -12.16 8.10 2.44
N ASN A 109 -13.48 7.90 2.35
CA ASN A 109 -14.15 6.77 3.01
C ASN A 109 -13.69 5.43 2.42
N GLU A 110 -13.61 5.32 1.10
CA GLU A 110 -13.10 4.13 0.39
C GLU A 110 -11.68 3.78 0.83
N ASN A 111 -10.80 4.78 1.00
CA ASN A 111 -9.44 4.57 1.48
C ASN A 111 -9.37 4.11 2.94
N ILE A 112 -10.27 4.61 3.80
CA ILE A 112 -10.37 4.17 5.19
C ILE A 112 -10.82 2.71 5.25
N GLU A 113 -11.83 2.34 4.47
CA GLU A 113 -12.29 0.95 4.35
C GLU A 113 -11.15 0.03 3.88
N MET A 114 -10.40 0.44 2.84
CA MET A 114 -9.25 -0.30 2.33
C MET A 114 -8.13 -0.45 3.38
N SER A 115 -7.86 0.60 4.16
CA SER A 115 -6.86 0.56 5.23
C SER A 115 -7.26 -0.42 6.34
N ASN A 116 -8.54 -0.43 6.71
CA ASN A 116 -9.08 -1.37 7.71
C ASN A 116 -9.00 -2.82 7.21
N ILE A 117 -9.32 -3.07 5.94
CA ILE A 117 -9.18 -4.41 5.34
C ILE A 117 -7.72 -4.86 5.40
N ASN A 118 -6.79 -4.02 4.97
CA ASN A 118 -5.35 -4.33 5.01
C ASN A 118 -4.86 -4.60 6.45
N GLU A 119 -5.36 -3.86 7.44
CA GLU A 119 -5.05 -4.14 8.85
C GLU A 119 -5.60 -5.49 9.32
N ILE A 120 -6.82 -5.86 8.91
CA ILE A 120 -7.42 -7.15 9.25
C ILE A 120 -6.61 -8.27 8.60
N GLU A 121 -6.30 -8.18 7.31
CA GLU A 121 -5.49 -9.18 6.62
C GLU A 121 -4.09 -9.33 7.23
N ASN A 122 -3.47 -8.21 7.62
CA ASN A 122 -2.17 -8.24 8.29
C ASN A 122 -2.26 -8.81 9.71
N LYS A 123 -3.36 -8.55 10.43
CA LYS A 123 -3.62 -9.17 11.75
C LYS A 123 -3.89 -10.66 11.60
N GLU A 124 -4.68 -11.10 10.63
CA GLU A 124 -4.96 -12.51 10.35
C GLU A 124 -3.69 -13.26 9.93
N LYS A 125 -2.88 -12.66 9.04
CA LYS A 125 -1.54 -13.15 8.72
C LYS A 125 -0.68 -13.26 9.97
N ASN A 126 -0.58 -12.20 10.78
CA ASN A 126 0.24 -12.23 12.01
C ASN A 126 -0.29 -13.19 13.09
N ILE A 127 -1.60 -13.42 13.18
CA ILE A 127 -2.20 -14.42 14.08
C ILE A 127 -1.86 -15.82 13.57
N PHE A 128 -2.03 -16.08 12.27
CA PHE A 128 -1.60 -17.33 11.63
C PHE A 128 -0.09 -17.59 11.86
N PHE A 129 0.74 -16.55 11.75
CA PHE A 129 2.18 -16.64 12.02
C PHE A 129 2.53 -16.83 13.50
N ASN A 130 1.80 -16.21 14.44
CA ASN A 130 2.07 -16.35 15.88
C ASN A 130 1.50 -17.63 16.51
N GLU A 131 0.50 -18.26 15.91
CA GLU A 131 0.00 -19.57 16.36
C GLU A 131 0.86 -20.73 15.86
N THR A 132 1.72 -20.49 14.86
CA THR A 132 2.60 -21.50 14.29
C THR A 132 3.75 -21.83 15.24
N LYS A 133 3.64 -22.95 15.96
CA LYS A 133 4.72 -23.46 16.83
C LYS A 133 5.72 -24.26 16.00
N ILE A 134 6.75 -23.59 15.47
CA ILE A 134 7.93 -24.30 14.99
C ILE A 134 8.74 -24.80 16.19
N LYS A 135 9.08 -26.08 16.17
CA LYS A 135 10.08 -26.68 17.07
C LYS A 135 11.04 -27.51 16.24
N TYR A 136 12.31 -27.52 16.60
CA TYR A 136 13.29 -28.32 15.88
C TYR A 136 14.38 -28.81 16.81
N GLU A 137 15.01 -29.92 16.39
CA GLU A 137 16.09 -30.56 17.12
C GLU A 137 17.02 -31.27 16.14
N ILE A 138 18.33 -31.07 16.30
CA ILE A 138 19.34 -31.84 15.59
C ILE A 138 19.49 -33.17 16.33
N ILE A 139 18.99 -34.25 15.72
CA ILE A 139 18.91 -35.57 16.35
C ILE A 139 20.18 -36.40 16.10
N SER A 140 20.94 -36.07 15.05
CA SER A 140 22.21 -36.72 14.73
C SER A 140 23.13 -35.76 13.95
N ARG A 141 24.36 -36.20 13.64
CA ARG A 141 25.28 -35.39 12.82
C ARG A 141 24.76 -35.10 11.42
N GLY A 142 23.86 -35.92 10.90
CA GLY A 142 23.35 -35.79 9.54
C GLY A 142 21.86 -35.50 9.44
N GLU A 143 21.17 -35.33 10.57
CA GLU A 143 19.70 -35.27 10.59
C GLU A 143 19.17 -34.30 11.63
N MET A 144 18.13 -33.58 11.22
CA MET A 144 17.34 -32.68 12.06
C MET A 144 15.86 -32.97 11.85
N ILE A 145 15.06 -32.88 12.91
CA ILE A 145 13.60 -32.92 12.81
C ILE A 145 13.05 -31.52 13.02
N VAL A 146 12.15 -31.10 12.14
CA VAL A 146 11.38 -29.87 12.28
C VAL A 146 9.91 -30.24 12.43
N LYS A 147 9.27 -29.73 13.48
CA LYS A 147 7.82 -29.81 13.70
C LYS A 147 7.22 -28.45 13.38
N TYR A 148 6.24 -28.44 12.50
CA TYR A 148 5.49 -27.28 12.07
C TYR A 148 4.01 -27.59 12.31
N ASN A 149 3.44 -27.02 13.38
CA ASN A 149 2.11 -27.38 13.88
C ASN A 149 2.01 -28.88 14.23
N ASP A 150 1.09 -29.60 13.59
CA ASP A 150 0.88 -31.04 13.72
C ASP A 150 1.69 -31.87 12.70
N LYS A 151 2.40 -31.19 11.79
CA LYS A 151 3.24 -31.82 10.77
C LYS A 151 4.70 -31.88 11.21
N SER A 152 5.45 -32.82 10.63
CA SER A 152 6.89 -32.90 10.85
C SER A 152 7.62 -33.21 9.56
N VAL A 153 8.85 -32.76 9.43
CA VAL A 153 9.74 -33.07 8.32
C VAL A 153 11.13 -33.41 8.87
N GLN A 154 11.75 -34.42 8.28
CA GLN A 154 13.13 -34.78 8.55
C GLN A 154 14.01 -34.12 7.50
N ILE A 155 14.99 -33.36 7.97
CA ILE A 155 15.93 -32.61 7.14
C ILE A 155 17.29 -33.29 7.26
N THR A 156 17.80 -33.78 6.14
CA THR A 156 19.16 -34.32 6.03
C THR A 156 20.17 -33.19 5.91
N GLY A 157 21.42 -33.45 6.29
CA GLY A 157 22.47 -32.44 6.25
C GLY A 157 23.79 -32.89 6.86
N GLU A 158 24.60 -31.92 7.28
CA GLU A 158 25.88 -32.15 7.96
C GLU A 158 26.14 -31.14 9.09
N LEU A 159 26.44 -31.62 10.29
CA LEU A 159 26.85 -30.82 11.44
C LEU A 159 28.37 -30.68 11.55
N ILE A 160 28.86 -29.44 11.44
CA ILE A 160 30.23 -29.03 11.72
C ILE A 160 30.29 -28.39 13.11
N PHE A 161 31.39 -28.57 13.86
CA PHE A 161 31.49 -28.16 15.28
C PHE A 161 32.31 -26.89 15.54
N ASP A 162 33.02 -26.35 14.56
CA ASP A 162 33.91 -25.19 14.73
C ASP A 162 33.78 -24.18 13.57
N PRO A 163 32.86 -23.19 13.65
CA PRO A 163 31.81 -23.05 14.66
C PRO A 163 30.65 -24.04 14.43
N PRO A 164 29.84 -24.36 15.46
CA PRO A 164 28.66 -25.21 15.33
C PRO A 164 27.70 -24.74 14.22
N THR A 165 27.67 -25.48 13.11
CA THR A 165 26.88 -25.16 11.92
C THR A 165 26.29 -26.42 11.31
N PHE A 166 24.97 -26.46 11.13
CA PHE A 166 24.27 -27.52 10.42
C PHE A 166 23.92 -27.06 9.00
N TYR A 167 24.50 -27.72 8.00
CA TYR A 167 24.21 -27.51 6.59
C TYR A 167 23.07 -28.44 6.18
N ALA A 168 21.88 -27.89 6.02
CA ALA A 168 20.64 -28.60 5.72
C ALA A 168 20.40 -28.68 4.21
N ASP A 169 20.06 -29.87 3.72
CA ASP A 169 19.73 -30.09 2.32
C ASP A 169 18.37 -29.46 1.99
N LEU A 170 18.32 -28.51 1.06
CA LEU A 170 17.07 -27.87 0.65
C LEU A 170 16.09 -28.88 0.02
N VAL A 171 16.62 -29.93 -0.59
CA VAL A 171 15.87 -31.02 -1.21
C VAL A 171 15.03 -31.83 -0.20
N ALA A 172 15.38 -31.80 1.09
CA ALA A 172 14.65 -32.51 2.12
C ALA A 172 13.27 -31.87 2.43
N LEU A 173 13.07 -30.59 2.10
CA LEU A 173 11.81 -29.87 2.30
C LEU A 173 10.81 -30.09 1.15
N LYS A 174 10.62 -31.35 0.70
CA LYS A 174 9.67 -31.68 -0.37
C LYS A 174 8.32 -32.12 0.16
N THR A 175 8.32 -33.05 1.10
CA THR A 175 7.10 -33.68 1.61
C THR A 175 7.16 -33.77 3.12
N TRP A 176 6.01 -33.62 3.75
CA TRP A 176 5.85 -33.88 5.17
C TRP A 176 6.06 -35.39 5.49
N ASN A 177 6.49 -35.70 6.71
CA ASN A 177 6.59 -37.06 7.23
C ASN A 177 5.22 -37.56 7.70
N ALA A 178 5.09 -38.89 7.83
CA ALA A 178 3.92 -39.55 8.41
C ALA A 178 3.38 -38.83 9.66
N PRO A 179 2.05 -38.68 9.80
CA PRO A 179 0.99 -39.25 8.96
C PRO A 179 0.63 -38.40 7.72
N ASN A 180 1.19 -37.20 7.59
CA ASN A 180 0.83 -36.24 6.57
C ASN A 180 1.90 -36.31 5.48
N TYR A 181 1.61 -36.94 4.34
CA TYR A 181 2.56 -37.09 3.23
C TYR A 181 2.37 -36.03 2.14
N ASP A 182 1.69 -34.93 2.47
CA ASP A 182 1.43 -33.84 1.53
C ASP A 182 2.72 -33.12 1.16
N GLU A 183 2.72 -32.52 -0.04
CA GLU A 183 3.79 -31.63 -0.46
C GLU A 183 3.85 -30.39 0.44
N ILE A 184 5.07 -30.00 0.83
CA ILE A 184 5.29 -28.76 1.58
C ILE A 184 5.12 -27.61 0.59
N THR A 185 4.28 -26.62 0.90
CA THR A 185 4.07 -25.48 -0.01
C THR A 185 5.29 -24.56 -0.05
N GLU A 186 5.48 -23.79 -1.12
CA GLU A 186 6.60 -22.83 -1.20
C GLU A 186 6.55 -21.78 -0.08
N GLU A 187 5.35 -21.38 0.35
CA GLU A 187 5.17 -20.49 1.50
C GLU A 187 5.62 -21.15 2.81
N GLU A 188 5.24 -22.42 3.06
CA GLU A 188 5.68 -23.19 4.23
C GLU A 188 7.21 -23.38 4.22
N LYS A 189 7.82 -23.71 3.07
CA LYS A 189 9.28 -23.86 2.91
C LYS A 189 10.02 -22.58 3.24
N ALA A 190 9.62 -21.47 2.61
CA ALA A 190 10.25 -20.17 2.83
C ALA A 190 10.17 -19.76 4.30
N PHE A 191 9.05 -20.03 4.96
CA PHE A 191 8.87 -19.72 6.37
C PHE A 191 9.78 -20.57 7.28
N ILE A 192 9.82 -21.89 7.09
CA ILE A 192 10.69 -22.80 7.85
C ILE A 192 12.16 -22.39 7.71
N ILE A 193 12.62 -22.13 6.48
CA ILE A 193 13.99 -21.72 6.20
C ILE A 193 14.32 -20.40 6.92
N ASN A 194 13.46 -19.39 6.78
CA ASN A 194 13.67 -18.08 7.40
C ASN A 194 13.68 -18.17 8.94
N TYR A 195 12.79 -18.95 9.53
CA TYR A 195 12.72 -19.12 10.98
C TYR A 195 13.97 -19.80 11.53
N LEU A 196 14.40 -20.92 10.93
CA LEU A 196 15.55 -21.69 11.40
C LEU A 196 16.86 -20.92 11.21
N THR A 197 17.06 -20.27 10.07
CA THR A 197 18.26 -19.46 9.80
C THR A 197 18.37 -18.27 10.76
N SER A 198 17.24 -17.66 11.14
CA SER A 198 17.22 -16.49 12.02
C SER A 198 17.33 -16.82 13.52
N ASN A 199 16.78 -17.96 13.97
CA ASN A 199 16.65 -18.26 15.41
C ASN A 199 17.63 -19.32 15.94
N SER A 200 18.21 -20.15 15.06
CA SER A 200 19.02 -21.32 15.46
C SER A 200 20.19 -21.04 16.39
N ILE A 201 20.90 -19.92 16.17
CA ILE A 201 22.01 -19.50 17.04
C ILE A 201 21.51 -19.18 18.46
N ASN A 202 20.33 -18.57 18.58
CA ASN A 202 19.79 -18.14 19.87
C ASN A 202 19.17 -19.30 20.65
N GLU A 203 18.50 -20.23 19.97
CA GLU A 203 17.76 -21.31 20.61
C GLU A 203 18.61 -22.56 20.89
N ILE A 204 19.43 -22.99 19.92
CA ILE A 204 20.22 -24.23 20.03
C ILE A 204 21.73 -24.01 19.92
N LYS A 205 22.19 -22.75 19.87
CA LYS A 205 23.62 -22.37 19.78
C LYS A 205 24.36 -22.97 18.58
N THR A 206 23.62 -23.36 17.55
CA THR A 206 24.13 -23.96 16.31
C THR A 206 23.52 -23.19 15.16
N LYS A 207 24.33 -22.70 14.23
CA LYS A 207 23.83 -21.98 13.05
C LYS A 207 23.24 -22.99 12.07
N ILE A 208 22.05 -22.73 11.54
CA ILE A 208 21.47 -23.54 10.45
C ILE A 208 21.61 -22.78 9.14
N ILE A 209 22.11 -23.45 8.11
CA ILE A 209 22.26 -22.94 6.73
C ILE A 209 21.61 -23.97 5.80
N PHE A 210 20.87 -23.51 4.80
CA PHE A 210 20.33 -24.38 3.75
C PHE A 210 21.21 -24.29 2.50
N ASP A 211 21.59 -25.44 1.93
CA ASP A 211 22.39 -25.61 0.71
C ASP A 211 21.67 -26.58 -0.28
#